data_AF-A0A812ZM59-F1
#
_entry.id   AF-A0A812ZM59-F1
#
_cell.length_a   1.000
_cell.length_b   1.000
_cell.length_c   1.000
_cell.angle_alpha   90.00
_cell.angle_beta   90.00
_cell.angle_gamma   90.00
#
_symmetry.space_group_name_H-M   'P 1'
#
loop_
_entity.id
_entity.type
_entity.pdbx_description
1 polymer ?
#
loop_
_entity_poly.entity_id
_entity_poly.type
_entity_poly.pdbx_seq_one_letter_code
_entity_poly.pdbx_strand_id
1 'polypeptide(L)'
;MHVSACTSGLGGGGMHVGRSFYMDGGTMRFEDCASRWKGGGLSLQSSRCSTSSCSITQASLAFRSCSSSFGGGLHVNGALGLMQSNASFLNCSAQKEGGGVYVHKRSELTAQAGSLTFKQCEASKYGGGLHHETDAKVRLDKIDVIFDKCTAGKAGGGWDGTGTLTHSRGRMEFQSCKAFRGIAFDTTLGADLDHVKIEMCIGVVGDILSSKGTVAIQHLTFLYGGPSSGFHGEVMAQNISISEVDCVAVHECVLHANTIQVPTLVCPPGREVRSLRRLTTELSCRLCEPGSFQPLPWRNPRCLPCPEAALTCDAASVTMQAGYMLTVPNLSSVANFRELDAVNRTYFCPNEATCPGGRLAYENQTAMCSLGATGPSC
;
A
#
# COMPACT_ATOMS: atom_id res chain seq x y z
N MET A 1 15.55 26.25 -14.69
CA MET A 1 16.58 26.62 -13.71
C MET A 1 17.27 25.36 -13.21
N HIS A 2 18.60 25.34 -13.16
CA HIS A 2 19.39 24.27 -12.56
C HIS A 2 20.31 24.87 -11.52
N VAL A 3 20.21 24.38 -10.29
CA VAL A 3 21.02 24.79 -9.13
C VAL A 3 21.76 23.55 -8.66
N SER A 4 23.08 23.64 -8.55
CA SER A 4 23.90 22.49 -8.17
C SER A 4 25.01 22.83 -7.20
N ALA A 5 25.42 21.85 -6.38
CA ALA A 5 26.55 21.93 -5.44
C ALA A 5 26.51 23.14 -4.49
N CYS A 6 25.32 23.63 -4.15
CA CYS A 6 25.14 24.77 -3.26
C CYS A 6 24.96 24.31 -1.81
N THR A 7 25.56 25.04 -0.86
CA THR A 7 25.47 24.71 0.56
C THR A 7 25.02 25.91 1.40
N SER A 8 24.21 25.67 2.43
CA SER A 8 23.81 26.72 3.37
C SER A 8 23.86 26.29 4.84
N GLY A 9 24.18 27.26 5.72
CA GLY A 9 24.28 27.02 7.16
C GLY A 9 22.92 26.94 7.88
N LEU A 10 21.84 27.41 7.26
CA LEU A 10 20.50 27.42 7.84
C LEU A 10 19.51 26.64 6.98
N GLY A 11 19.03 27.20 5.87
CA GLY A 11 18.11 26.46 5.00
C GLY A 11 18.13 26.93 3.56
N GLY A 12 17.61 26.08 2.67
CA GLY A 12 17.56 26.32 1.24
C GLY A 12 18.97 26.27 0.66
N GLY A 13 19.60 25.09 0.72
CA GLY A 13 20.97 24.91 0.21
C GLY A 13 21.09 25.40 -1.24
N GLY A 14 20.09 25.11 -2.09
CA GLY A 14 19.97 25.70 -3.42
C GLY A 14 19.13 26.99 -3.45
N MET A 15 17.93 26.97 -2.86
CA MET A 15 17.03 28.14 -2.88
C MET A 15 16.26 28.31 -1.57
N HIS A 16 16.23 29.54 -1.07
CA HIS A 16 15.44 29.94 0.09
C HIS A 16 14.35 30.93 -0.32
N VAL A 17 13.10 30.62 0.05
CA VAL A 17 11.93 31.47 -0.21
C VAL A 17 11.39 32.00 1.13
N GLY A 18 11.50 33.31 1.36
CA GLY A 18 11.03 33.96 2.60
C GLY A 18 9.65 34.63 2.51
N ARG A 19 9.14 34.86 1.29
CA ARG A 19 7.82 35.47 1.05
C ARG A 19 7.05 34.63 0.03
N SER A 20 6.70 35.20 -1.11
CA SER A 20 5.98 34.52 -2.19
C SER A 20 6.92 33.86 -3.19
N PHE A 21 6.46 32.81 -3.83
CA PHE A 21 7.16 32.17 -4.93
C PHE A 21 6.17 31.61 -5.95
N TYR A 22 6.35 31.99 -7.20
CA TYR A 22 5.48 31.57 -8.29
C TYR A 22 6.32 31.00 -9.42
N MET A 23 5.90 29.85 -9.91
CA MET A 23 6.42 29.28 -11.14
C MET A 23 5.25 28.80 -11.98
N ASP A 24 5.23 29.20 -13.24
CA ASP A 24 4.26 28.72 -14.23
C ASP A 24 5.04 28.15 -15.42
N GLY A 25 4.91 26.83 -15.60
CA GLY A 25 5.69 26.08 -16.57
C GLY A 25 7.17 25.89 -16.21
N GLY A 26 7.85 25.13 -17.07
CA GLY A 26 9.30 24.95 -17.01
C GLY A 26 9.79 23.90 -16.01
N THR A 27 11.09 23.94 -15.73
CA THR A 27 11.76 22.93 -14.90
C THR A 27 12.71 23.58 -13.90
N MET A 28 12.63 23.15 -12.64
CA MET A 28 13.63 23.43 -11.61
C MET A 28 14.34 22.15 -11.19
N ARG A 29 15.66 22.16 -11.24
CA ARG A 29 16.49 21.05 -10.78
C ARG A 29 17.45 21.52 -9.70
N PHE A 30 17.46 20.81 -8.57
CA PHE A 30 18.39 20.96 -7.46
C PHE A 30 19.23 19.69 -7.37
N GLU A 31 20.54 19.81 -7.44
CA GLU A 31 21.46 18.67 -7.52
C GLU A 31 22.65 18.84 -6.58
N ASP A 32 22.88 17.87 -5.71
CA ASP A 32 23.97 17.92 -4.72
C ASP A 32 23.92 19.18 -3.83
N CYS A 33 22.71 19.70 -3.57
CA CYS A 33 22.50 20.85 -2.70
C CYS A 33 22.31 20.41 -1.24
N ALA A 34 22.96 21.09 -0.30
CA ALA A 34 22.89 20.73 1.12
C ALA A 34 22.57 21.91 2.02
N SER A 35 21.86 21.67 3.12
CA SER A 35 21.73 22.67 4.19
C SER A 35 21.91 22.02 5.55
N ARG A 36 22.41 22.75 6.56
CA ARG A 36 22.55 22.17 7.90
C ARG A 36 21.20 21.90 8.56
N TRP A 37 20.16 22.69 8.28
CA TRP A 37 18.86 22.55 8.95
C TRP A 37 17.71 22.21 8.01
N LYS A 38 17.35 23.08 7.07
CA LYS A 38 16.04 23.01 6.39
C LYS A 38 16.17 23.00 4.89
N GLY A 39 15.74 21.94 4.20
CA GLY A 39 15.64 21.93 2.74
C GLY A 39 17.01 22.01 2.05
N GLY A 40 17.58 20.86 1.68
CA GLY A 40 18.85 20.83 0.96
C GLY A 40 18.75 21.51 -0.40
N GLY A 41 17.70 21.20 -1.18
CA GLY A 41 17.41 21.90 -2.43
C GLY A 41 16.65 23.20 -2.18
N LEU A 42 15.44 23.12 -1.63
CA LEU A 42 14.53 24.25 -1.47
C LEU A 42 13.98 24.35 -0.06
N SER A 43 14.04 25.55 0.52
CA SER A 43 13.40 25.84 1.81
C SER A 43 12.41 26.98 1.66
N LEU A 44 11.13 26.66 1.83
CA LEU A 44 10.08 27.65 2.01
C LEU A 44 9.96 27.98 3.50
N GLN A 45 10.15 29.26 3.85
CA GLN A 45 10.00 29.78 5.20
C GLN A 45 9.18 31.07 5.16
N SER A 46 7.91 30.94 4.80
CA SER A 46 6.99 32.07 4.84
C SER A 46 5.71 31.70 5.53
N SER A 47 5.54 32.18 6.77
CA SER A 47 4.26 32.14 7.49
C SER A 47 3.15 32.94 6.81
N ARG A 48 3.51 33.77 5.81
CA ARG A 48 2.56 34.50 4.97
C ARG A 48 2.27 33.78 3.64
N CYS A 49 2.93 32.66 3.34
CA CYS A 49 2.56 31.89 2.16
C CYS A 49 1.30 31.08 2.41
N SER A 50 0.31 31.37 1.59
CA SER A 50 -0.84 30.55 1.24
C SER A 50 -0.54 29.75 -0.04
N THR A 51 -1.35 28.73 -0.35
CA THR A 51 -1.27 28.03 -1.64
C THR A 51 -1.49 28.95 -2.84
N SER A 52 -2.09 30.14 -2.63
CA SER A 52 -2.23 31.19 -3.64
C SER A 52 -1.02 32.13 -3.74
N SER A 53 -0.08 32.11 -2.78
CA SER A 53 1.11 32.97 -2.78
C SER A 53 2.44 32.23 -2.89
N CYS A 54 2.41 30.92 -2.72
CA CYS A 54 3.47 29.99 -3.08
C CYS A 54 2.87 28.87 -3.93
N SER A 55 2.88 29.05 -5.25
CA SER A 55 2.31 28.08 -6.19
C SER A 55 3.28 27.76 -7.32
N ILE A 56 3.29 26.49 -7.70
CA ILE A 56 3.99 26.00 -8.87
C ILE A 56 2.95 25.31 -9.75
N THR A 57 2.78 25.82 -10.96
CA THR A 57 1.77 25.37 -11.93
C THR A 57 2.46 24.83 -13.18
N GLN A 58 1.97 23.70 -13.69
CA GLN A 58 2.41 23.12 -14.98
C GLN A 58 3.93 22.90 -15.11
N ALA A 59 4.62 22.66 -13.99
CA ALA A 59 6.08 22.60 -13.96
C ALA A 59 6.62 21.26 -13.45
N SER A 60 7.92 21.04 -13.66
CA SER A 60 8.65 19.89 -13.14
C SER A 60 9.72 20.33 -12.13
N LEU A 61 9.70 19.74 -10.94
CA LEU A 61 10.73 19.87 -9.94
C LEU A 61 11.52 18.57 -9.81
N ALA A 62 12.84 18.66 -9.80
CA ALA A 62 13.73 17.54 -9.56
C ALA A 62 14.73 17.88 -8.45
N PHE A 63 14.73 17.08 -7.39
CA PHE A 63 15.70 17.14 -6.31
C PHE A 63 16.54 15.86 -6.37
N ARG A 64 17.85 15.99 -6.54
CA ARG A 64 18.79 14.87 -6.62
C ARG A 64 19.91 15.05 -5.61
N SER A 65 20.19 14.01 -4.83
CA SER A 65 21.31 13.99 -3.86
C SER A 65 21.29 15.17 -2.87
N CYS A 66 20.11 15.73 -2.61
CA CYS A 66 19.97 16.88 -1.71
C CYS A 66 19.90 16.41 -0.26
N SER A 67 20.53 17.14 0.66
CA SER A 67 20.57 16.74 2.07
C SER A 67 20.29 17.87 3.06
N SER A 68 19.64 17.55 4.17
CA SER A 68 19.46 18.49 5.30
C SER A 68 19.16 17.79 6.63
N SER A 69 18.84 18.54 7.70
CA SER A 69 18.27 17.93 8.92
C SER A 69 16.78 17.59 8.75
N PHE A 70 16.04 18.44 8.04
CA PHE A 70 14.59 18.35 7.84
C PHE A 70 14.25 18.65 6.38
N GLY A 71 13.75 17.65 5.65
CA GLY A 71 13.44 17.79 4.23
C GLY A 71 14.71 17.78 3.39
N GLY A 72 15.25 16.60 3.05
CA GLY A 72 16.51 16.51 2.31
C GLY A 72 16.47 17.28 0.99
N GLY A 73 15.39 17.15 0.23
CA GLY A 73 15.11 17.99 -0.94
C GLY A 73 14.37 19.27 -0.61
N LEU A 74 13.21 19.15 0.03
CA LEU A 74 12.24 20.23 0.22
C LEU A 74 11.79 20.35 1.67
N HIS A 75 11.85 21.57 2.20
CA HIS A 75 11.26 21.92 3.48
C HIS A 75 10.15 22.97 3.29
N VAL A 76 8.96 22.69 3.82
CA VAL A 76 7.78 23.57 3.75
C VAL A 76 7.44 24.11 5.14
N ASN A 77 7.54 25.43 5.30
CA ASN A 77 6.98 26.18 6.44
C ASN A 77 6.16 27.37 5.90
N GLY A 78 4.84 27.25 5.98
CA GLY A 78 3.87 28.02 5.20
C GLY A 78 2.98 27.08 4.36
N ALA A 79 2.41 27.57 3.27
CA ALA A 79 1.68 26.71 2.34
C ALA A 79 2.34 26.68 0.97
N LEU A 80 2.42 25.49 0.34
CA LEU A 80 2.92 25.29 -1.02
C LEU A 80 1.86 24.56 -1.85
N GLY A 81 1.50 25.13 -3.00
CA GLY A 81 0.66 24.50 -4.02
C GLY A 81 1.47 23.95 -5.19
N LEU A 82 1.29 22.69 -5.55
CA LEU A 82 1.84 22.03 -6.73
C LEU A 82 0.67 21.63 -7.65
N MET A 83 0.34 22.48 -8.62
CA MET A 83 -0.83 22.31 -9.48
C MET A 83 -0.39 21.84 -10.85
N GLN A 84 -0.94 20.74 -11.34
CA GLN A 84 -0.56 20.15 -12.63
C GLN A 84 0.97 19.96 -12.77
N SER A 85 1.63 19.68 -11.65
CA SER A 85 3.08 19.73 -11.53
C SER A 85 3.63 18.41 -11.02
N ASN A 86 4.82 18.06 -11.48
CA ASN A 86 5.51 16.84 -11.10
C ASN A 86 6.70 17.18 -10.22
N ALA A 87 6.87 16.48 -9.10
CA ALA A 87 8.06 16.62 -8.26
C ALA A 87 8.70 15.26 -7.98
N SER A 88 10.00 15.14 -8.28
CA SER A 88 10.79 13.94 -8.03
C SER A 88 11.91 14.22 -7.04
N PHE A 89 12.08 13.31 -6.08
CA PHE A 89 13.13 13.30 -5.08
C PHE A 89 13.93 12.01 -5.25
N LEU A 90 15.21 12.13 -5.59
CA LEU A 90 16.09 10.99 -5.84
C LEU A 90 17.33 11.10 -4.96
N ASN A 91 17.61 10.07 -4.15
CA ASN A 91 18.75 10.05 -3.24
C ASN A 91 18.79 11.25 -2.28
N CYS A 92 17.63 11.76 -1.88
CA CYS A 92 17.56 12.83 -0.89
C CYS A 92 17.65 12.26 0.52
N SER A 93 18.37 12.92 1.42
CA SER A 93 18.55 12.44 2.78
C SER A 93 18.31 13.50 3.85
N ALA A 94 17.73 13.08 4.96
CA ALA A 94 17.50 13.91 6.13
C ALA A 94 18.14 13.31 7.39
N GLN A 95 18.91 14.11 8.12
CA GLN A 95 19.50 13.68 9.38
C GLN A 95 18.47 13.42 10.48
N LYS A 96 17.20 13.86 10.30
CA LYS A 96 16.12 13.59 11.25
C LYS A 96 14.88 13.09 10.53
N GLU A 97 14.21 13.96 9.77
CA GLU A 97 12.85 13.70 9.31
C GLU A 97 12.65 14.18 7.87
N GLY A 98 11.87 13.41 7.09
CA GLY A 98 11.49 13.78 5.73
C GLY A 98 12.66 13.70 4.76
N GLY A 99 13.09 12.50 4.38
CA GLY A 99 14.27 12.32 3.54
C GLY A 99 14.17 13.07 2.21
N GLY A 100 13.01 13.04 1.57
CA GLY A 100 12.68 13.93 0.44
C GLY A 100 12.05 15.25 0.90
N VAL A 101 10.92 15.16 1.58
CA VAL A 101 10.07 16.32 1.94
C VAL A 101 9.79 16.34 3.44
N TYR A 102 9.88 17.53 4.03
CA TYR A 102 9.40 17.79 5.38
C TYR A 102 8.40 18.96 5.37
N VAL A 103 7.21 18.73 5.96
CA VAL A 103 6.17 19.74 6.13
C VAL A 103 6.05 20.09 7.62
N HIS A 104 6.45 21.31 7.98
CA HIS A 104 6.50 21.79 9.35
C HIS A 104 5.10 21.97 9.97
N LYS A 105 4.99 22.02 11.30
CA LYS A 105 3.71 22.28 11.99
C LYS A 105 2.96 23.48 11.40
N ARG A 106 1.63 23.35 11.35
CA ARG A 106 0.69 24.38 10.83
C ARG A 106 1.00 24.84 9.40
N SER A 107 1.68 24.00 8.63
CA SER A 107 2.00 24.25 7.22
C SER A 107 1.13 23.37 6.32
N GLU A 108 1.07 23.70 5.04
CA GLU A 108 0.25 22.99 4.07
C GLU A 108 1.04 22.64 2.81
N LEU A 109 0.93 21.39 2.39
CA LEU A 109 1.35 20.96 1.06
C LEU A 109 0.10 20.50 0.31
N THR A 110 -0.26 21.23 -0.74
CA THR A 110 -1.34 20.83 -1.65
C THR A 110 -0.73 20.45 -2.98
N ALA A 111 -1.06 19.27 -3.49
CA ALA A 111 -0.67 18.85 -4.82
C ALA A 111 -1.89 18.32 -5.58
N GLN A 112 -2.09 18.78 -6.80
CA GLN A 112 -3.24 18.43 -7.62
C GLN A 112 -2.85 18.09 -9.07
N ALA A 113 -3.42 17.02 -9.63
CA ALA A 113 -3.32 16.68 -11.06
C ALA A 113 -1.88 16.52 -11.59
N GLY A 114 -1.00 15.88 -10.83
CA GLY A 114 0.42 15.69 -11.20
C GLY A 114 0.98 14.37 -10.67
N SER A 115 2.26 14.37 -10.28
CA SER A 115 2.90 13.22 -9.63
C SER A 115 3.93 13.63 -8.59
N LEU A 116 4.00 12.91 -7.46
CA LEU A 116 5.10 12.98 -6.51
C LEU A 116 5.86 11.65 -6.51
N THR A 117 7.18 11.69 -6.66
CA THR A 117 8.00 10.47 -6.69
C THR A 117 9.19 10.61 -5.78
N PHE A 118 9.35 9.64 -4.88
CA PHE A 118 10.44 9.55 -3.92
C PHE A 118 11.18 8.24 -4.20
N LYS A 119 12.47 8.34 -4.54
CA LYS A 119 13.31 7.19 -4.85
C LYS A 119 14.56 7.23 -4.00
N GLN A 120 14.80 6.16 -3.26
CA GLN A 120 16.01 6.00 -2.46
C GLN A 120 16.21 7.18 -1.48
N CYS A 121 15.10 7.71 -0.94
CA CYS A 121 15.14 8.77 0.04
C CYS A 121 15.31 8.19 1.45
N GLU A 122 16.08 8.86 2.29
CA GLU A 122 16.43 8.34 3.62
C GLU A 122 16.21 9.38 4.73
N ALA A 123 15.66 8.96 5.86
CA ALA A 123 15.62 9.75 7.08
C ALA A 123 16.11 8.93 8.29
N SER A 124 16.92 9.51 9.16
CA SER A 124 17.41 8.77 10.35
C SER A 124 16.29 8.44 11.36
N LYS A 125 15.16 9.16 11.33
CA LYS A 125 14.03 8.92 12.24
C LYS A 125 12.75 8.61 11.48
N TYR A 126 12.13 9.59 10.84
CA TYR A 126 10.74 9.47 10.39
C TYR A 126 10.58 9.92 8.94
N GLY A 127 9.74 9.22 8.19
CA GLY A 127 9.33 9.65 6.85
C GLY A 127 10.50 9.63 5.86
N GLY A 128 10.96 8.43 5.46
CA GLY A 128 12.09 8.31 4.54
C GLY A 128 11.86 9.05 3.22
N GLY A 129 10.63 9.02 2.70
CA GLY A 129 10.21 9.89 1.60
C GLY A 129 9.69 11.24 2.10
N LEU A 130 8.62 11.22 2.90
CA LEU A 130 7.92 12.41 3.37
C LEU A 130 7.58 12.32 4.86
N HIS A 131 7.82 13.41 5.59
CA HIS A 131 7.33 13.61 6.95
C HIS A 131 6.47 14.88 7.05
N HIS A 132 5.34 14.82 7.76
CA HIS A 132 4.56 16.01 8.12
C HIS A 132 4.21 16.07 9.60
N GLU A 133 4.40 17.25 10.21
CA GLU A 133 4.20 17.46 11.64
C GLU A 133 2.73 17.68 12.04
N THR A 134 2.50 17.75 13.36
CA THR A 134 1.21 18.04 13.97
C THR A 134 0.66 19.38 13.46
N ASP A 135 -0.66 19.43 13.27
CA ASP A 135 -1.38 20.54 12.64
C ASP A 135 -0.99 20.84 11.17
N ALA A 136 -0.01 20.14 10.60
CA ALA A 136 0.27 20.25 9.17
C ALA A 136 -0.82 19.53 8.37
N LYS A 137 -1.04 20.00 7.14
CA LYS A 137 -2.04 19.44 6.23
C LYS A 137 -1.36 19.03 4.93
N VAL A 138 -1.53 17.79 4.52
CA VAL A 138 -1.12 17.35 3.20
C VAL A 138 -2.36 16.93 2.42
N ARG A 139 -2.60 17.63 1.30
CA ARG A 139 -3.76 17.44 0.44
C ARG A 139 -3.32 17.03 -0.94
N LEU A 140 -3.71 15.83 -1.34
CA LEU A 140 -3.32 15.21 -2.59
C LEU A 140 -4.60 14.89 -3.37
N ASP A 141 -4.79 15.50 -4.53
CA ASP A 141 -5.98 15.26 -5.36
C ASP A 141 -5.59 14.93 -6.80
N LYS A 142 -6.13 13.85 -7.35
CA LYS A 142 -5.83 13.40 -8.72
C LYS A 142 -4.32 13.26 -8.97
N ILE A 143 -3.58 12.77 -7.99
CA ILE A 143 -2.12 12.68 -8.03
C ILE A 143 -1.65 11.28 -7.70
N ASP A 144 -0.69 10.79 -8.49
CA ASP A 144 0.04 9.57 -8.17
C ASP A 144 1.23 9.91 -7.26
N VAL A 145 1.37 9.17 -6.16
CA VAL A 145 2.46 9.31 -5.20
C VAL A 145 3.18 7.98 -5.09
N ILE A 146 4.48 7.98 -5.41
CA ILE A 146 5.29 6.76 -5.44
C ILE A 146 6.46 6.89 -4.47
N PHE A 147 6.60 5.92 -3.58
CA PHE A 147 7.75 5.74 -2.70
C PHE A 147 8.46 4.44 -3.09
N ASP A 148 9.68 4.53 -3.61
CA ASP A 148 10.49 3.40 -4.04
C ASP A 148 11.82 3.39 -3.27
N LYS A 149 12.05 2.33 -2.49
CA LYS A 149 13.26 2.12 -1.68
C LYS A 149 13.51 3.24 -0.67
N CYS A 150 12.46 3.86 -0.15
CA CYS A 150 12.59 4.87 0.89
C CYS A 150 12.81 4.22 2.26
N THR A 151 13.71 4.79 3.07
CA THR A 151 14.12 4.21 4.35
C THR A 151 14.01 5.20 5.49
N ALA A 152 13.45 4.78 6.62
CA ALA A 152 13.40 5.55 7.86
C ALA A 152 13.97 4.75 9.04
N GLY A 153 14.80 5.36 9.88
CA GLY A 153 15.39 4.65 11.02
C GLY A 153 14.39 4.27 12.13
N LYS A 154 13.22 4.90 12.20
CA LYS A 154 12.17 4.62 13.20
C LYS A 154 10.82 4.27 12.58
N ALA A 155 10.17 5.18 11.86
CA ALA A 155 8.83 4.91 11.32
C ALA A 155 8.58 5.56 9.97
N GLY A 156 7.68 4.97 9.17
CA GLY A 156 7.27 5.53 7.90
C GLY A 156 8.38 5.54 6.87
N GLY A 157 8.77 4.37 6.36
CA GLY A 157 9.83 4.26 5.35
C GLY A 157 9.51 5.12 4.11
N GLY A 158 8.27 5.09 3.65
CA GLY A 158 7.77 6.05 2.66
C GLY A 158 7.22 7.31 3.31
N TRP A 159 6.22 7.15 4.18
CA TRP A 159 5.44 8.23 4.76
C TRP A 159 5.36 8.15 6.28
N ASP A 160 5.64 9.26 6.97
CA ASP A 160 5.32 9.44 8.39
C ASP A 160 4.54 10.75 8.61
N GLY A 161 3.52 10.72 9.46
CA GLY A 161 2.65 11.87 9.65
C GLY A 161 2.11 12.03 11.06
N THR A 162 2.16 13.27 11.59
CA THR A 162 1.42 13.64 12.80
C THR A 162 0.33 14.68 12.60
N GLY A 163 0.18 15.18 11.39
CA GLY A 163 -0.93 16.02 10.94
C GLY A 163 -1.94 15.27 10.08
N THR A 164 -2.79 15.98 9.34
CA THR A 164 -3.85 15.39 8.52
C THR A 164 -3.38 15.09 7.10
N LEU A 165 -3.73 13.91 6.59
CA LEU A 165 -3.52 13.51 5.20
C LEU A 165 -4.86 13.18 4.54
N THR A 166 -5.08 13.77 3.37
CA THR A 166 -6.16 13.38 2.45
C THR A 166 -5.60 13.14 1.06
N HIS A 167 -5.91 12.00 0.48
CA HIS A 167 -5.53 11.62 -0.88
C HIS A 167 -6.74 11.08 -1.63
N SER A 168 -7.16 11.77 -2.68
CA SER A 168 -8.35 11.41 -3.45
C SER A 168 -8.05 11.27 -4.94
N ARG A 169 -8.70 10.29 -5.60
CA ARG A 169 -8.67 10.09 -7.06
C ARG A 169 -7.28 9.86 -7.66
N GLY A 170 -6.39 9.22 -6.90
CA GLY A 170 -5.02 8.95 -7.32
C GLY A 170 -4.48 7.71 -6.63
N ARG A 171 -3.27 7.29 -7.00
CA ARG A 171 -2.64 6.08 -6.46
C ARG A 171 -1.46 6.41 -5.56
N MET A 172 -1.39 5.75 -4.42
CA MET A 172 -0.27 5.82 -3.50
C MET A 172 0.43 4.47 -3.48
N GLU A 173 1.66 4.42 -3.98
CA GLU A 173 2.41 3.19 -4.16
C GLU A 173 3.66 3.20 -3.26
N PHE A 174 3.83 2.13 -2.48
CA PHE A 174 5.02 1.89 -1.67
C PHE A 174 5.72 0.63 -2.18
N GLN A 175 6.97 0.76 -2.60
CA GLN A 175 7.77 -0.33 -3.11
C GLN A 175 9.09 -0.41 -2.36
N SER A 176 9.38 -1.58 -1.77
CA SER A 176 10.66 -1.83 -1.10
C SER A 176 11.03 -0.83 0.01
N CYS A 177 10.04 -0.19 0.65
CA CYS A 177 10.27 0.73 1.76
C CYS A 177 10.69 -0.02 3.02
N LYS A 178 11.46 0.66 3.89
CA LYS A 178 12.00 0.08 5.12
C LYS A 178 11.87 1.03 6.29
N ALA A 179 11.40 0.52 7.43
CA ALA A 179 11.47 1.22 8.71
C ALA A 179 11.41 0.25 9.89
N PHE A 180 11.60 0.76 11.11
CA PHE A 180 11.47 -0.07 12.31
C PHE A 180 10.01 -0.41 12.61
N ARG A 181 9.04 0.51 12.45
CA ARG A 181 7.58 0.28 12.49
C ARG A 181 6.87 1.08 11.40
N GLY A 182 5.58 0.80 11.11
CA GLY A 182 4.84 1.55 10.08
C GLY A 182 5.63 1.58 8.78
N ILE A 183 6.02 0.39 8.31
CA ILE A 183 7.14 0.19 7.37
C ILE A 183 6.98 1.04 6.12
N ALA A 184 5.79 1.02 5.53
CA ALA A 184 5.44 1.87 4.40
C ALA A 184 4.92 3.22 4.90
N PHE A 185 4.01 3.17 5.88
CA PHE A 185 3.17 4.29 6.27
C PHE A 185 2.92 4.31 7.79
N ASP A 186 3.23 5.42 8.45
CA ASP A 186 2.92 5.68 9.87
C ASP A 186 2.15 7.01 9.98
N THR A 187 1.04 7.02 10.73
CA THR A 187 0.31 8.26 11.04
C THR A 187 -0.21 8.27 12.47
N THR A 188 -0.39 9.45 13.07
CA THR A 188 -1.05 9.55 14.39
C THR A 188 -2.50 9.99 14.32
N LEU A 189 -2.88 10.86 13.39
CA LEU A 189 -4.27 11.32 13.26
C LEU A 189 -5.13 10.45 12.33
N GLY A 190 -4.49 9.55 11.57
CA GLY A 190 -5.16 8.77 10.54
C GLY A 190 -4.90 9.30 9.14
N ALA A 191 -5.64 8.77 8.18
CA ALA A 191 -5.55 9.14 6.77
C ALA A 191 -6.85 8.78 6.03
N ASP A 192 -7.19 9.57 5.03
CA ASP A 192 -8.23 9.26 4.04
C ASP A 192 -7.56 9.11 2.68
N LEU A 193 -7.51 7.89 2.14
CA LEU A 193 -6.75 7.50 0.96
C LEU A 193 -7.67 6.81 -0.06
N ASP A 194 -7.33 6.93 -1.34
CA ASP A 194 -8.10 6.32 -2.40
C ASP A 194 -7.56 4.92 -2.74
N HIS A 195 -6.52 4.84 -3.58
CA HIS A 195 -5.89 3.58 -3.98
C HIS A 195 -4.49 3.46 -3.36
N VAL A 196 -4.28 2.46 -2.51
CA VAL A 196 -2.99 2.19 -1.86
C VAL A 196 -2.46 0.84 -2.31
N LYS A 197 -1.27 0.83 -2.90
CA LYS A 197 -0.55 -0.38 -3.27
C LYS A 197 0.72 -0.49 -2.46
N ILE A 198 0.95 -1.65 -1.84
CA ILE A 198 2.15 -1.91 -1.05
C ILE A 198 2.85 -3.16 -1.58
N GLU A 199 4.10 -3.00 -1.96
CA GLU A 199 4.92 -4.03 -2.58
C GLU A 199 6.25 -4.18 -1.85
N MET A 200 6.52 -5.38 -1.32
CA MET A 200 7.84 -5.76 -0.77
C MET A 200 8.42 -4.79 0.28
N CYS A 201 7.59 -4.12 1.08
CA CYS A 201 8.06 -3.28 2.18
C CYS A 201 8.48 -4.17 3.36
N ILE A 202 9.71 -4.01 3.85
CA ILE A 202 10.31 -4.91 4.86
C ILE A 202 10.78 -4.10 6.06
N GLY A 203 10.38 -4.54 7.26
CA GLY A 203 10.78 -3.94 8.54
C GLY A 203 11.37 -4.98 9.49
N VAL A 204 11.89 -4.49 10.61
CA VAL A 204 12.44 -5.35 11.67
C VAL A 204 11.34 -5.85 12.60
N VAL A 205 10.39 -4.97 12.96
CA VAL A 205 9.29 -5.29 13.88
C VAL A 205 8.02 -4.59 13.41
N GLY A 206 6.99 -5.38 13.10
CA GLY A 206 5.62 -4.88 13.09
C GLY A 206 5.07 -4.44 11.74
N ASP A 207 4.05 -3.61 11.88
CA ASP A 207 2.99 -3.31 10.95
C ASP A 207 3.47 -2.50 9.74
N ILE A 208 2.94 -2.87 8.57
CA ILE A 208 3.25 -2.19 7.31
C ILE A 208 2.63 -0.80 7.29
N LEU A 209 1.39 -0.72 7.79
CA LEU A 209 0.64 0.50 7.98
C LEU A 209 0.27 0.63 9.46
N SER A 210 0.78 1.68 10.11
CA SER A 210 0.51 1.98 11.52
C SER A 210 -0.28 3.27 11.66
N SER A 211 -1.32 3.26 12.50
CA SER A 211 -2.09 4.44 12.82
C SER A 211 -2.58 4.48 14.26
N LYS A 212 -2.49 5.64 14.90
CA LYS A 212 -3.23 5.89 16.17
C LYS A 212 -4.62 6.50 15.96
N GLY A 213 -4.96 6.87 14.73
CA GLY A 213 -6.25 7.42 14.34
C GLY A 213 -7.01 6.51 13.38
N THR A 214 -8.00 7.08 12.70
CA THR A 214 -8.85 6.35 11.74
C THR A 214 -8.18 6.30 10.38
N VAL A 215 -8.08 5.09 9.80
CA VAL A 215 -7.58 4.89 8.44
C VAL A 215 -8.76 4.53 7.55
N ALA A 216 -9.03 5.40 6.59
CA ALA A 216 -10.00 5.19 5.52
C ALA A 216 -9.27 4.96 4.20
N ILE A 217 -9.54 3.85 3.52
CA ILE A 217 -8.95 3.53 2.21
C ILE A 217 -10.04 2.99 1.28
N GLN A 218 -10.10 3.40 0.01
CA GLN A 218 -11.03 2.75 -0.92
C GLN A 218 -10.52 1.37 -1.34
N HIS A 219 -9.30 1.31 -1.86
CA HIS A 219 -8.68 0.07 -2.33
C HIS A 219 -7.29 -0.10 -1.74
N LEU A 220 -7.06 -1.19 -1.00
CA LEU A 220 -5.75 -1.55 -0.47
C LEU A 220 -5.29 -2.86 -1.09
N THR A 221 -4.16 -2.84 -1.79
CA THR A 221 -3.58 -4.04 -2.41
C THR A 221 -2.20 -4.31 -1.87
N PHE A 222 -1.97 -5.55 -1.43
CA PHE A 222 -0.67 -6.04 -1.07
C PHE A 222 -0.09 -6.94 -2.17
N LEU A 223 1.13 -6.66 -2.60
CA LEU A 223 1.88 -7.48 -3.55
C LEU A 223 3.20 -7.97 -2.94
N TYR A 224 3.53 -9.22 -3.21
CA TYR A 224 4.82 -9.80 -2.90
C TYR A 224 5.46 -10.39 -4.16
N GLY A 225 6.64 -9.87 -4.54
CA GLY A 225 7.41 -10.33 -5.70
C GLY A 225 8.65 -11.15 -5.33
N GLY A 226 8.79 -11.56 -4.07
CA GLY A 226 9.98 -12.25 -3.56
C GLY A 226 9.85 -13.78 -3.49
N PRO A 227 10.97 -14.52 -3.46
CA PRO A 227 10.94 -15.96 -3.20
C PRO A 227 10.65 -16.22 -1.71
N SER A 228 9.40 -16.63 -1.42
CA SER A 228 8.98 -17.48 -0.29
C SER A 228 9.69 -17.26 1.06
N SER A 229 9.26 -16.26 1.82
CA SER A 229 8.85 -16.35 3.25
C SER A 229 8.81 -14.95 3.89
N GLY A 230 7.75 -14.66 4.65
CA GLY A 230 7.78 -13.59 5.66
C GLY A 230 7.21 -12.22 5.29
N PHE A 231 6.50 -12.04 4.17
CA PHE A 231 5.71 -10.81 3.99
C PHE A 231 4.31 -10.98 4.60
N HIS A 232 4.10 -10.25 5.70
CA HIS A 232 2.85 -10.21 6.44
C HIS A 232 2.20 -8.85 6.19
N GLY A 233 1.07 -8.85 5.48
CA GLY A 233 0.23 -7.68 5.25
C GLY A 233 -0.48 -7.26 6.54
N GLU A 234 0.25 -6.66 7.47
CA GLU A 234 -0.29 -6.23 8.76
C GLU A 234 -0.63 -4.74 8.75
N VAL A 235 -1.87 -4.43 9.11
CA VAL A 235 -2.39 -3.07 9.30
C VAL A 235 -2.85 -2.92 10.74
N MET A 236 -2.30 -1.94 11.44
CA MET A 236 -2.74 -1.58 12.78
C MET A 236 -3.27 -0.15 12.78
N ALA A 237 -4.50 0.03 13.23
CA ALA A 237 -5.07 1.37 13.41
C ALA A 237 -5.99 1.43 14.62
N GLN A 238 -6.37 2.63 15.07
CA GLN A 238 -7.44 2.74 16.07
C GLN A 238 -8.78 2.29 15.48
N ASN A 239 -9.10 2.75 14.26
CA ASN A 239 -10.27 2.36 13.50
C ASN A 239 -9.87 2.16 12.03
N ILE A 240 -10.43 1.14 11.39
CA ILE A 240 -10.20 0.81 9.98
C ILE A 240 -11.53 0.86 9.23
N SER A 241 -11.57 1.61 8.15
CA SER A 241 -12.67 1.61 7.17
C SER A 241 -12.08 1.46 5.78
N ILE A 242 -12.06 0.24 5.24
CA ILE A 242 -11.47 -0.03 3.93
C ILE A 242 -12.49 -0.72 3.04
N SER A 243 -12.83 -0.14 1.89
CA SER A 243 -13.88 -0.70 1.02
C SER A 243 -13.50 -2.06 0.43
N GLU A 244 -12.25 -2.21 -0.03
CA GLU A 244 -11.71 -3.47 -0.52
C GLU A 244 -10.25 -3.66 -0.14
N VAL A 245 -9.93 -4.84 0.41
CA VAL A 245 -8.55 -5.26 0.70
C VAL A 245 -8.23 -6.49 -0.14
N ASP A 246 -7.20 -6.40 -0.97
CA ASP A 246 -6.67 -7.50 -1.78
C ASP A 246 -5.37 -8.03 -1.16
N CYS A 247 -5.44 -9.27 -0.68
CA CYS A 247 -4.33 -9.98 -0.07
C CYS A 247 -3.90 -11.21 -0.88
N VAL A 248 -4.32 -11.37 -2.15
CA VAL A 248 -4.07 -12.61 -2.91
C VAL A 248 -2.59 -12.97 -3.01
N ALA A 249 -1.75 -11.94 -3.16
CA ALA A 249 -0.31 -12.09 -3.34
C ALA A 249 0.49 -12.08 -2.04
N VAL A 250 -0.11 -12.29 -0.86
CA VAL A 250 0.61 -12.34 0.42
C VAL A 250 0.38 -13.63 1.19
N HIS A 251 1.32 -13.99 2.06
CA HIS A 251 1.17 -15.19 2.89
C HIS A 251 0.19 -14.98 4.04
N GLU A 252 0.26 -13.83 4.70
CA GLU A 252 -0.64 -13.47 5.80
C GLU A 252 -1.14 -12.04 5.60
N CYS A 253 -2.40 -11.82 5.96
CA CYS A 253 -3.05 -10.53 5.87
C CYS A 253 -3.91 -10.35 7.12
N VAL A 254 -3.57 -9.35 7.91
CA VAL A 254 -4.13 -9.16 9.24
C VAL A 254 -4.41 -7.68 9.47
N LEU A 255 -5.64 -7.37 9.86
CA LEU A 255 -6.07 -6.04 10.22
C LEU A 255 -6.42 -6.03 11.71
N HIS A 256 -5.81 -5.12 12.46
CA HIS A 256 -6.04 -4.94 13.89
C HIS A 256 -6.55 -3.52 14.18
N ALA A 257 -7.73 -3.43 14.79
CA ALA A 257 -8.29 -2.15 15.25
C ALA A 257 -9.38 -2.32 16.30
N ASN A 258 -9.80 -1.22 16.94
CA ASN A 258 -10.97 -1.24 17.82
C ASN A 258 -12.24 -1.52 16.99
N THR A 259 -12.35 -0.85 15.83
CA THR A 259 -13.43 -1.05 14.87
C THR A 259 -12.85 -1.34 13.49
N ILE A 260 -13.39 -2.36 12.82
CA ILE A 260 -13.01 -2.75 11.45
C ILE A 260 -14.27 -2.79 10.60
N GLN A 261 -14.29 -2.00 9.53
CA GLN A 261 -15.31 -2.00 8.48
C GLN A 261 -14.61 -2.33 7.16
N VAL A 262 -14.67 -3.61 6.77
CA VAL A 262 -14.12 -4.09 5.50
C VAL A 262 -15.16 -4.98 4.84
N PRO A 263 -15.98 -4.44 3.92
CA PRO A 263 -17.04 -5.21 3.29
C PRO A 263 -16.50 -6.21 2.27
N THR A 264 -15.29 -6.00 1.75
CA THR A 264 -14.62 -6.96 0.86
C THR A 264 -13.18 -7.20 1.30
N LEU A 265 -12.86 -8.43 1.68
CA LEU A 265 -11.50 -8.93 1.90
C LEU A 265 -11.25 -10.13 0.97
N VAL A 266 -10.25 -10.01 0.09
CA VAL A 266 -9.84 -11.09 -0.81
C VAL A 266 -8.64 -11.81 -0.21
N CYS A 267 -8.81 -13.08 0.13
CA CYS A 267 -7.74 -13.87 0.75
C CYS A 267 -6.98 -14.73 -0.28
N PRO A 268 -5.73 -15.10 0.06
CA PRO A 268 -4.99 -16.13 -0.68
C PRO A 268 -5.75 -17.46 -0.75
N PRO A 269 -5.42 -18.33 -1.73
CA PRO A 269 -5.89 -19.70 -1.76
C PRO A 269 -5.64 -20.43 -0.43
N GLY A 270 -6.61 -21.26 -0.06
CA GLY A 270 -6.63 -22.07 1.15
C GLY A 270 -6.90 -21.32 2.43
N ARG A 271 -7.47 -20.11 2.33
CA ARG A 271 -7.77 -19.28 3.48
C ARG A 271 -9.21 -18.78 3.49
N GLU A 272 -9.74 -18.65 4.69
CA GLU A 272 -11.00 -17.98 4.96
C GLU A 272 -10.83 -16.68 5.74
N VAL A 273 -11.84 -15.83 5.65
CA VAL A 273 -11.93 -14.64 6.50
C VAL A 273 -12.40 -15.05 7.88
N ARG A 274 -11.59 -14.75 8.90
CA ARG A 274 -11.96 -14.92 10.29
C ARG A 274 -11.97 -13.57 11.00
N SER A 275 -13.03 -13.31 11.75
CA SER A 275 -13.07 -12.20 12.70
C SER A 275 -12.98 -12.74 14.12
N LEU A 276 -12.04 -12.19 14.90
CA LEU A 276 -11.89 -12.47 16.31
C LEU A 276 -12.00 -11.17 17.10
N ARG A 277 -12.78 -11.20 18.18
CA ARG A 277 -12.82 -10.13 19.16
C ARG A 277 -12.15 -10.60 20.44
N ARG A 278 -11.01 -9.98 20.77
CA ARG A 278 -10.35 -10.11 22.07
C ARG A 278 -10.37 -8.75 22.77
N LEU A 279 -9.20 -8.12 22.92
CA LEU A 279 -9.04 -6.74 23.37
C LEU A 279 -9.29 -5.74 22.23
N THR A 280 -8.81 -6.07 21.04
CA THR A 280 -9.10 -5.39 19.77
C THR A 280 -9.79 -6.37 18.82
N THR A 281 -10.42 -5.84 17.78
CA THR A 281 -10.96 -6.64 16.66
C THR A 281 -9.81 -6.99 15.73
N GLU A 282 -9.66 -8.28 15.45
CA GLU A 282 -8.78 -8.80 14.40
C GLU A 282 -9.64 -9.29 13.25
N LEU A 283 -9.31 -8.88 12.03
CA LEU A 283 -9.82 -9.46 10.79
C LEU A 283 -8.64 -10.02 10.02
N SER A 284 -8.62 -11.34 9.77
CA SER A 284 -7.47 -12.00 9.14
C SER A 284 -7.87 -13.07 8.14
N CYS A 285 -7.00 -13.29 7.15
CA CYS A 285 -7.06 -14.44 6.26
C CYS A 285 -6.36 -15.63 6.92
N ARG A 286 -7.12 -16.63 7.39
CA ARG A 286 -6.58 -17.80 8.10
C ARG A 286 -6.64 -19.06 7.25
N LEU A 287 -5.64 -19.91 7.38
CA LEU A 287 -5.62 -21.23 6.74
C LEU A 287 -6.86 -22.03 7.14
N CYS A 288 -7.46 -22.71 6.16
CA CYS A 288 -8.55 -23.63 6.39
C CYS A 288 -8.15 -24.71 7.41
N GLU A 289 -9.08 -25.05 8.30
CA GLU A 289 -8.86 -26.12 9.28
C GLU A 289 -8.79 -27.49 8.58
N PRO A 290 -8.07 -28.48 9.15
CA PRO A 290 -8.01 -29.82 8.58
C PRO A 290 -9.41 -30.39 8.30
N GLY A 291 -9.61 -30.96 7.11
CA GLY A 291 -10.93 -31.40 6.65
C GLY A 291 -11.75 -30.33 5.94
N SER A 292 -11.17 -29.16 5.64
CA SER A 292 -11.79 -28.11 4.83
C SER A 292 -10.81 -27.51 3.82
N PHE A 293 -11.35 -26.96 2.73
CA PHE A 293 -10.59 -26.40 1.62
C PHE A 293 -11.24 -25.15 1.03
N GLN A 294 -10.42 -24.29 0.41
CA GLN A 294 -10.84 -23.15 -0.40
C GLN A 294 -9.76 -22.89 -1.46
N PRO A 295 -9.77 -23.59 -2.60
CA PRO A 295 -8.61 -23.63 -3.49
C PRO A 295 -8.44 -22.36 -4.33
N LEU A 296 -9.37 -21.40 -4.23
CA LEU A 296 -9.45 -20.24 -5.10
C LEU A 296 -9.47 -18.95 -4.27
N PRO A 297 -8.81 -17.88 -4.73
CA PRO A 297 -9.00 -16.56 -4.15
C PRO A 297 -10.44 -16.10 -4.38
N TRP A 298 -11.05 -15.52 -3.35
CA TRP A 298 -12.44 -15.07 -3.42
C TRP A 298 -12.68 -13.84 -2.57
N ARG A 299 -13.80 -13.14 -2.79
CA ARG A 299 -14.26 -12.05 -1.92
C ARG A 299 -14.96 -12.62 -0.69
N ASN A 300 -14.43 -12.33 0.50
CA ASN A 300 -14.90 -12.84 1.79
C ASN A 300 -15.01 -14.39 1.83
N PRO A 301 -13.93 -15.12 1.53
CA PRO A 301 -13.95 -16.57 1.43
C PRO A 301 -14.30 -17.22 2.77
N ARG A 302 -14.97 -18.37 2.69
CA ARG A 302 -15.09 -19.33 3.78
C ARG A 302 -14.59 -20.69 3.30
N CYS A 303 -14.06 -21.48 4.21
CA CYS A 303 -13.64 -22.84 3.88
C CYS A 303 -14.87 -23.74 3.72
N LEU A 304 -14.81 -24.63 2.73
CA LEU A 304 -15.82 -25.64 2.48
C LEU A 304 -15.32 -26.97 3.03
N PRO A 305 -16.19 -27.85 3.57
CA PRO A 305 -15.75 -29.16 4.04
C PRO A 305 -15.22 -29.98 2.86
N CYS A 306 -14.23 -30.82 3.11
CA CYS A 306 -13.65 -31.68 2.08
C CYS A 306 -14.72 -32.63 1.51
N PRO A 307 -14.74 -32.84 0.19
CA PRO A 307 -15.63 -33.82 -0.44
C PRO A 307 -15.32 -35.24 0.05
N GLU A 308 -16.34 -36.06 0.31
CA GLU A 308 -16.13 -37.44 0.81
C GLU A 308 -15.35 -38.32 -0.17
N ALA A 309 -15.53 -38.12 -1.49
CA ALA A 309 -14.83 -38.85 -2.54
C ALA A 309 -13.48 -38.22 -2.93
N ALA A 310 -12.95 -37.30 -2.13
CA ALA A 310 -11.62 -36.76 -2.34
C ALA A 310 -10.55 -37.83 -2.04
N LEU A 311 -9.58 -37.98 -2.94
CA LEU A 311 -8.37 -38.77 -2.70
C LEU A 311 -7.42 -38.02 -1.76
N THR A 312 -7.23 -36.72 -2.01
CA THR A 312 -6.49 -35.80 -1.13
C THR A 312 -7.24 -34.48 -1.02
N CYS A 313 -7.21 -33.87 0.16
CA CYS A 313 -7.85 -32.60 0.42
C CYS A 313 -7.00 -31.79 1.39
N ASP A 314 -6.33 -30.78 0.85
CA ASP A 314 -5.56 -29.78 1.58
C ASP A 314 -6.29 -28.44 1.52
N ALA A 315 -5.91 -27.50 2.38
CA ALA A 315 -6.53 -26.18 2.44
C ALA A 315 -6.65 -25.51 1.06
N ALA A 316 -5.60 -25.58 0.23
CA ALA A 316 -5.52 -24.91 -1.08
C ALA A 316 -5.76 -25.82 -2.30
N SER A 317 -6.01 -27.11 -2.12
CA SER A 317 -6.28 -28.01 -3.25
C SER A 317 -7.03 -29.26 -2.86
N VAL A 318 -7.89 -29.72 -3.77
CA VAL A 318 -8.60 -31.00 -3.66
C VAL A 318 -8.35 -31.86 -4.88
N THR A 319 -8.04 -33.13 -4.67
CA THR A 319 -7.90 -34.14 -5.73
C THR A 319 -9.00 -35.17 -5.57
N MET A 320 -9.83 -35.35 -6.60
CA MET A 320 -10.92 -36.31 -6.59
C MET A 320 -10.45 -37.71 -6.99
N GLN A 321 -11.06 -38.74 -6.42
CA GLN A 321 -10.88 -40.12 -6.86
C GLN A 321 -11.43 -40.32 -8.28
N ALA A 322 -10.93 -41.34 -8.98
CA ALA A 322 -11.50 -41.75 -10.26
C ALA A 322 -12.99 -42.10 -10.11
N GLY A 323 -13.81 -41.73 -11.10
CA GLY A 323 -15.27 -41.90 -11.01
C GLY A 323 -16.00 -40.74 -10.33
N TYR A 324 -15.29 -39.72 -9.82
CA TYR A 324 -15.90 -38.58 -9.14
C TYR A 324 -15.40 -37.23 -9.66
N MET A 325 -16.27 -36.22 -9.59
CA MET A 325 -15.97 -34.84 -10.02
C MET A 325 -16.63 -33.80 -9.12
N LEU A 326 -16.10 -32.57 -9.14
CA LEU A 326 -16.67 -31.40 -8.50
C LEU A 326 -17.25 -30.44 -9.54
N THR A 327 -18.33 -29.75 -9.19
CA THR A 327 -18.80 -28.62 -10.00
C THR A 327 -17.94 -27.40 -9.74
N VAL A 328 -17.16 -26.95 -10.73
CA VAL A 328 -16.45 -25.66 -10.64
C VAL A 328 -17.33 -24.59 -11.31
N PRO A 329 -17.96 -23.68 -10.55
CA PRO A 329 -18.74 -22.61 -11.13
C PRO A 329 -17.83 -21.67 -11.91
N ASN A 330 -18.38 -20.98 -12.91
CA ASN A 330 -17.65 -19.92 -13.58
C ASN A 330 -17.39 -18.79 -12.59
N LEU A 331 -16.15 -18.67 -12.12
CA LEU A 331 -15.74 -17.71 -11.08
C LEU A 331 -16.02 -16.26 -11.46
N SER A 332 -16.06 -15.95 -12.76
CA SER A 332 -16.40 -14.61 -13.25
C SER A 332 -17.88 -14.23 -13.09
N SER A 333 -18.77 -15.20 -12.88
CA SER A 333 -20.22 -14.99 -12.71
C SER A 333 -20.71 -15.12 -11.27
N VAL A 334 -19.85 -15.57 -10.34
CA VAL A 334 -20.27 -15.84 -8.96
C VAL A 334 -20.34 -14.53 -8.17
N ALA A 335 -21.52 -14.17 -7.68
CA ALA A 335 -21.75 -12.89 -6.98
C ALA A 335 -21.84 -13.05 -5.45
N ASN A 336 -22.11 -14.25 -4.97
CA ASN A 336 -22.28 -14.53 -3.54
C ASN A 336 -21.63 -15.87 -3.14
N PHE A 337 -21.39 -16.03 -1.83
CA PHE A 337 -20.76 -17.24 -1.31
C PHE A 337 -21.65 -18.50 -1.42
N ARG A 338 -22.98 -18.36 -1.50
CA ARG A 338 -23.89 -19.53 -1.61
C ARG A 338 -23.71 -20.27 -2.94
N GLU A 339 -23.29 -19.55 -3.97
CA GLU A 339 -22.93 -20.13 -5.26
C GLU A 339 -21.59 -20.90 -5.18
N LEU A 340 -20.71 -20.61 -4.20
CA LEU A 340 -19.51 -21.41 -3.93
C LEU A 340 -19.81 -22.72 -3.22
N ASP A 341 -20.95 -22.90 -2.55
CA ASP A 341 -21.34 -24.21 -2.02
C ASP A 341 -21.46 -25.26 -3.15
N ALA A 342 -21.67 -24.81 -4.40
CA ALA A 342 -21.64 -25.68 -5.57
C ALA A 342 -20.24 -26.30 -5.82
N VAL A 343 -19.16 -25.62 -5.43
CA VAL A 343 -17.77 -26.13 -5.52
C VAL A 343 -17.59 -27.43 -4.75
N ASN A 344 -18.38 -27.63 -3.70
CA ASN A 344 -18.35 -28.83 -2.88
C ASN A 344 -19.34 -29.93 -3.35
N ARG A 345 -20.10 -29.72 -4.44
CA ARG A 345 -21.01 -30.75 -4.93
C ARG A 345 -20.23 -31.81 -5.69
N THR A 346 -20.24 -33.02 -5.12
CA THR A 346 -19.63 -34.20 -5.73
C THR A 346 -20.62 -34.89 -6.66
N TYR A 347 -20.18 -35.25 -7.85
CA TYR A 347 -20.93 -36.08 -8.79
C TYR A 347 -20.21 -37.40 -8.99
N PHE A 348 -20.99 -38.49 -9.02
CA PHE A 348 -20.52 -39.80 -9.42
C PHE A 348 -20.74 -39.99 -10.92
N CYS A 349 -19.76 -40.62 -11.55
CA CYS A 349 -19.75 -40.90 -12.96
C CYS A 349 -19.67 -42.42 -13.20
N PRO A 350 -20.63 -43.01 -13.94
CA PRO A 350 -20.67 -44.45 -14.15
C PRO A 350 -19.48 -45.03 -14.93
N ASN A 351 -18.76 -44.20 -15.70
CA ASN A 351 -17.62 -44.63 -16.50
C ASN A 351 -16.35 -43.88 -16.06
N GLU A 352 -15.51 -44.54 -15.26
CA GLU A 352 -14.24 -43.97 -14.75
C GLU A 352 -13.33 -43.45 -15.87
N ALA A 353 -13.36 -44.05 -17.06
CA ALA A 353 -12.54 -43.59 -18.20
C ALA A 353 -12.94 -42.19 -18.69
N THR A 354 -14.20 -41.77 -18.48
CA THR A 354 -14.68 -40.43 -18.86
C THR A 354 -14.38 -39.36 -17.82
N CYS A 355 -14.08 -39.77 -16.59
CA CYS A 355 -13.87 -38.93 -15.39
C CYS A 355 -12.77 -39.54 -14.51
N PRO A 356 -11.50 -39.41 -14.91
CA PRO A 356 -10.38 -40.08 -14.23
C PRO A 356 -10.10 -39.56 -12.81
N GLY A 357 -10.95 -38.67 -12.28
CA GLY A 357 -10.62 -37.79 -11.17
C GLY A 357 -9.80 -36.61 -11.68
N GLY A 358 -9.45 -35.68 -10.79
CA GLY A 358 -8.70 -34.49 -11.17
C GLY A 358 -8.44 -33.60 -9.97
N ARG A 359 -7.67 -32.54 -10.17
CA ARG A 359 -7.17 -31.65 -9.14
C ARG A 359 -7.71 -30.24 -9.35
N LEU A 360 -8.41 -29.73 -8.35
CA LEU A 360 -8.81 -28.34 -8.26
C LEU A 360 -7.88 -27.60 -7.29
N ALA A 361 -7.23 -26.55 -7.77
CA ALA A 361 -6.25 -25.75 -7.05
C ALA A 361 -6.14 -24.36 -7.72
N TYR A 362 -5.53 -23.37 -7.07
CA TYR A 362 -5.26 -22.10 -7.73
C TYR A 362 -4.29 -22.26 -8.92
N GLU A 363 -3.29 -23.11 -8.76
CA GLU A 363 -2.30 -23.44 -9.79
C GLU A 363 -2.20 -24.96 -9.99
N ASN A 364 -1.81 -25.39 -11.19
CA ASN A 364 -1.66 -26.80 -11.59
C ASN A 364 -2.96 -27.62 -11.43
N GLN A 365 -4.05 -27.09 -11.99
CA GLN A 365 -5.31 -27.80 -12.09
C GLN A 365 -5.21 -28.94 -13.10
N THR A 366 -5.91 -30.05 -12.83
CA THR A 366 -6.12 -31.10 -13.82
C THR A 366 -7.62 -31.29 -14.03
N ALA A 367 -8.01 -31.42 -15.29
CA ALA A 367 -9.41 -31.59 -15.65
C ALA A 367 -9.97 -32.87 -15.01
N MET A 368 -11.17 -32.78 -14.45
CA MET A 368 -11.90 -33.92 -13.88
C MET A 368 -12.67 -34.71 -14.94
N CYS A 369 -12.66 -34.24 -16.20
CA CYS A 369 -13.32 -34.85 -17.34
C CYS A 369 -12.34 -35.07 -18.49
N SER A 370 -12.51 -36.19 -19.20
CA SER A 370 -11.79 -36.47 -20.43
C SER A 370 -12.19 -35.50 -21.56
N LEU A 371 -11.27 -35.28 -22.51
CA LEU A 371 -11.48 -34.37 -23.63
C LEU A 371 -12.66 -34.85 -24.49
N GLY A 372 -13.68 -33.99 -24.67
CA GLY A 372 -14.89 -34.31 -25.44
C GLY A 372 -16.05 -34.91 -24.63
N ALA A 373 -15.88 -35.14 -23.32
CA ALA A 373 -17.01 -35.47 -22.44
C ALA A 373 -17.89 -34.22 -22.21
N THR A 374 -19.21 -34.42 -22.12
CA THR A 374 -20.21 -33.36 -21.89
C THR A 374 -21.10 -33.72 -20.71
N GLY A 375 -21.40 -32.78 -19.81
CA GLY A 375 -22.32 -33.02 -18.69
C GLY A 375 -22.49 -31.81 -17.76
N PRO A 376 -23.26 -31.92 -16.67
CA PRO A 376 -23.48 -30.80 -15.75
C PRO A 376 -22.20 -30.27 -15.05
N SER A 377 -21.14 -31.07 -15.01
CA SER A 377 -19.85 -30.75 -14.37
C SER A 377 -18.64 -30.95 -15.32
N CYS A 378 -18.91 -31.24 -16.61
CA CYS A 378 -17.98 -31.23 -17.73
C CYS A 378 -18.52 -30.22 -18.76
#